data_AF-A0A968BZE8-F1
#
_entry.id   AF-A0A968BZE8-F1
#
_cell.length_a   1.000
_cell.length_b   1.000
_cell.length_c   1.000
_cell.angle_alpha   90.00
_cell.angle_beta   90.00
_cell.angle_gamma   90.00
#
_symmetry.space_group_name_H-M   'P 1'
#
loop_
_entity.id
_entity.type
_entity.pdbx_description
1 polymer ?
#
loop_
_entity_poly.entity_id
_entity_poly.type
_entity_poly.pdbx_seq_one_letter_code
_entity_poly.pdbx_strand_id
1 'polypeptide(L)'
;AAQEHSYVPDMWQRLNPPDLLIYLDVTLRSARERGRSGMGWTQAYLDEQHWRLRHARAHCDFYLPTSDLTEEQVLAETLAFLRQLE
;
A
#
# COMPACT_ATOMS: atom_id res chain seq x y z
N ALA A 1 -5.52 -4.62 14.64
CA ALA A 1 -4.29 -3.98 14.11
C ALA A 1 -4.52 -3.61 12.64
N ALA A 2 -3.69 -2.75 12.02
CA ALA A 2 -3.74 -2.65 10.56
C ALA A 2 -3.36 -4.02 9.94
N GLN A 3 -4.02 -4.42 8.86
CA GLN A 3 -3.64 -5.60 8.05
C GLN A 3 -3.62 -6.94 8.81
N GLU A 4 -4.61 -7.22 9.67
CA GLU A 4 -4.64 -8.43 10.52
C GLU A 4 -4.59 -9.75 9.74
N HIS A 5 -4.98 -9.73 8.47
CA HIS A 5 -5.03 -10.90 7.60
C HIS A 5 -3.78 -11.06 6.71
N SER A 6 -2.81 -10.14 6.78
CA SER A 6 -1.58 -10.18 5.95
C SER A 6 -0.54 -11.23 6.41
N TYR A 7 -0.78 -11.95 7.51
CA TYR A 7 0.05 -13.08 7.92
C TYR A 7 -0.02 -14.26 6.94
N VAL A 8 -1.14 -14.39 6.22
CA VAL A 8 -1.33 -15.35 5.13
C VAL A 8 -1.27 -14.55 3.83
N PRO A 9 -0.16 -14.57 3.07
CA PRO A 9 0.09 -13.58 2.02
C PRO A 9 -0.94 -13.57 0.87
N ASP A 10 -1.58 -14.71 0.60
CA ASP A 10 -2.57 -14.94 -0.45
C ASP A 10 -4.03 -14.85 0.05
N MET A 11 -4.25 -14.54 1.34
CA MET A 11 -5.58 -14.55 1.95
C MET A 11 -6.55 -13.57 1.29
N TRP A 12 -6.03 -12.42 0.83
CA TRP A 12 -6.82 -11.41 0.11
C TRP A 12 -7.44 -11.97 -1.18
N GLN A 13 -6.75 -12.87 -1.87
CA GLN A 13 -7.24 -13.51 -3.09
C GLN A 13 -8.27 -14.63 -2.80
N ARG A 14 -8.23 -15.20 -1.59
CA ARG A 14 -8.99 -16.41 -1.25
C ARG A 14 -10.30 -16.13 -0.52
N LEU A 15 -10.34 -15.11 0.33
CA LEU A 15 -11.53 -14.82 1.14
C LEU A 15 -12.48 -13.84 0.48
N ASN A 16 -11.96 -12.75 -0.07
CA ASN A 16 -12.72 -11.71 -0.75
C ASN A 16 -11.84 -11.14 -1.87
N PRO A 17 -11.68 -11.89 -2.98
CA PRO A 17 -10.88 -11.43 -4.10
C PRO A 17 -11.45 -10.11 -4.62
N PRO A 18 -10.66 -9.02 -4.64
CA PRO A 18 -11.09 -7.78 -5.25
C PRO A 18 -11.04 -7.90 -6.77
N ASP A 19 -11.85 -7.10 -7.47
CA ASP A 19 -11.72 -6.94 -8.92
C ASP A 19 -10.39 -6.28 -9.30
N LEU A 20 -9.88 -5.39 -8.44
CA LEU A 20 -8.60 -4.69 -8.60
C LEU A 20 -7.88 -4.54 -7.26
N LEU A 21 -6.56 -4.73 -7.28
CA LEU A 21 -5.67 -4.52 -6.15
C LEU A 21 -4.71 -3.35 -6.43
N ILE A 22 -4.85 -2.28 -5.64
CA ILE A 22 -3.97 -1.11 -5.70
C ILE A 22 -3.05 -1.08 -4.47
N TYR A 23 -1.75 -1.09 -4.71
CA TYR A 23 -0.71 -1.04 -3.68
C TYR A 23 -0.13 0.37 -3.58
N LEU A 24 -0.42 1.06 -2.48
CA LEU A 24 0.17 2.37 -2.17
C LEU A 24 1.42 2.18 -1.30
N ASP A 25 2.59 2.57 -1.81
CA ASP A 25 3.85 2.47 -1.07
C ASP A 25 4.31 3.84 -0.55
N VAL A 26 5.02 3.85 0.57
CA VAL A 26 5.54 5.07 1.19
C VAL A 26 6.88 4.81 1.87
N THR A 27 7.78 5.79 1.82
CA THR A 27 9.01 5.73 2.62
C THR A 27 8.74 6.09 4.08
N LEU A 28 9.59 5.62 4.98
CA LEU A 28 9.53 5.98 6.39
C LEU A 28 9.65 7.51 6.59
N ARG A 29 10.46 8.17 5.77
CA ARG A 29 10.63 9.63 5.79
C ARG A 29 9.31 10.33 5.50
N SER A 30 8.70 10.05 4.35
CA SER A 30 7.44 10.68 3.95
C SER A 30 6.30 10.35 4.92
N ALA A 31 6.26 9.12 5.47
CA ALA A 31 5.29 8.75 6.50
C ALA A 31 5.44 9.63 7.76
N ARG A 32 6.67 9.89 8.21
CA ARG A 32 6.96 10.76 9.37
C ARG A 32 6.60 12.22 9.09
N GLU A 33 6.95 12.72 7.91
CA GLU A 33 6.56 14.08 7.47
C GLU A 33 5.03 14.25 7.47
N ARG A 34 4.28 13.17 7.19
CA ARG A 34 2.81 13.10 7.25
C ARG A 34 2.25 12.81 8.65
N GLY A 35 3.04 12.98 9.72
CA GLY A 35 2.59 12.84 11.11
C GLY A 35 2.62 11.42 11.67
N ARG A 36 3.22 10.44 10.99
CA ARG A 36 3.48 9.10 11.56
C ARG A 36 4.78 9.11 12.38
N SER A 37 4.76 9.86 13.47
CA SER A 37 5.93 10.09 14.35
C SER A 37 5.91 9.31 15.67
N GLY A 38 4.86 8.52 15.94
CA GLY A 38 4.76 7.70 17.15
C GLY A 38 5.80 6.56 17.21
N MET A 39 6.08 6.07 18.41
CA MET A 39 7.11 5.03 18.71
C MET A 39 7.02 3.75 17.85
N GLY A 40 5.87 3.46 17.24
CA GLY A 40 5.67 2.29 16.38
C GLY A 40 6.11 2.45 14.91
N TRP A 41 6.35 3.67 14.41
CA TRP A 41 6.76 3.91 13.02
C TRP A 41 8.29 3.92 12.88
N THR A 42 8.86 2.72 12.99
CA THR A 42 10.28 2.44 12.79
C THR A 42 10.53 1.85 11.40
N GLN A 43 11.81 1.80 10.98
CA GLN A 43 12.16 1.11 9.74
C GLN A 43 11.83 -0.37 9.82
N ALA A 44 12.12 -1.03 10.96
CA ALA A 44 11.78 -2.42 11.18
C ALA A 44 10.27 -2.70 11.06
N TYR A 45 9.43 -1.79 11.56
CA TYR A 45 7.98 -1.90 11.38
C TYR A 45 7.57 -1.78 9.91
N LEU A 46 8.13 -0.82 9.18
CA LEU A 46 7.83 -0.64 7.75
C LEU A 46 8.30 -1.85 6.92
N ASP A 47 9.50 -2.36 7.20
CA ASP A 47 10.05 -3.56 6.56
C ASP A 47 9.17 -4.79 6.84
N GLU A 48 8.64 -4.92 8.06
CA GLU A 48 7.68 -5.96 8.40
C GLU A 48 6.38 -5.82 7.61
N GLN A 49 5.84 -4.60 7.45
CA GLN A 49 4.65 -4.38 6.61
C GLN A 49 4.93 -4.75 5.15
N HIS A 50 6.07 -4.35 4.60
CA HIS A 50 6.50 -4.73 3.25
C HIS A 50 6.65 -6.23 3.10
N TRP A 51 7.20 -6.93 4.09
CA TRP A 51 7.31 -8.38 4.07
C TRP A 51 5.93 -9.04 4.07
N ARG A 52 5.02 -8.61 4.94
CA ARG A 52 3.66 -9.18 5.06
C ARG A 52 2.86 -8.98 3.79
N LEU A 53 2.98 -7.81 3.19
CA LEU A 53 2.27 -7.44 1.97
C LEU A 53 3.03 -7.79 0.68
N ARG A 54 4.17 -8.48 0.75
CA ARG A 54 5.01 -8.80 -0.43
C ARG A 54 4.25 -9.51 -1.54
N HIS A 55 3.30 -10.37 -1.19
CA HIS A 55 2.47 -11.09 -2.15
C HIS A 55 1.48 -10.14 -2.82
N ALA A 56 0.74 -9.35 -2.04
CA ALA A 56 -0.14 -8.30 -2.58
C ALA A 56 0.63 -7.32 -3.48
N ARG A 57 1.85 -6.92 -3.10
CA ARG A 57 2.72 -6.06 -3.92
C ARG A 57 3.15 -6.71 -5.23
N ALA A 58 3.43 -8.01 -5.23
CA ALA A 58 3.82 -8.74 -6.45
C ALA A 58 2.66 -8.99 -7.42
N HIS A 59 1.42 -8.93 -6.91
CA HIS A 59 0.21 -9.29 -7.63
C HIS A 59 -0.77 -8.12 -7.79
N CYS A 60 -0.40 -6.90 -7.40
CA CYS A 60 -1.26 -5.73 -7.56
C CYS A 60 -1.38 -5.34 -9.03
N ASP A 61 -2.57 -4.92 -9.42
CA ASP A 61 -2.83 -4.38 -10.76
C ASP A 61 -2.21 -2.99 -10.91
N PHE A 62 -2.10 -2.23 -9.81
CA PHE A 62 -1.49 -0.92 -9.80
C PHE A 62 -0.61 -0.71 -8.56
N TYR A 63 0.68 -0.44 -8.78
CA TYR A 63 1.63 -0.07 -7.75
C TYR A 63 1.93 1.43 -7.84
N LEU A 64 1.75 2.16 -6.73
CA LEU A 64 1.94 3.60 -6.68
C LEU A 64 2.87 4.00 -5.53
N PRO A 65 4.12 4.41 -5.81
CA PRO A 65 4.98 5.03 -4.80
C PRO A 65 4.49 6.45 -4.51
N THR A 66 4.02 6.68 -3.29
CA THR A 66 3.36 7.93 -2.91
C THR A 66 4.29 8.96 -2.27
N SER A 67 5.56 8.64 -2.03
CA SER A 67 6.47 9.44 -1.19
C SER A 67 6.63 10.89 -1.63
N ASP A 68 6.60 11.13 -2.94
CA ASP A 68 6.77 12.44 -3.57
C ASP A 68 5.45 13.03 -4.10
N LEU A 69 4.32 12.42 -3.74
CA LEU A 69 2.99 12.82 -4.20
C LEU A 69 2.18 13.46 -3.06
N THR A 70 1.38 14.48 -3.43
CA THR A 70 0.28 14.96 -2.59
C THR A 70 -0.91 14.00 -2.64
N GLU A 71 -1.88 14.18 -1.75
CA GLU A 71 -3.12 13.39 -1.74
C GLU A 71 -3.89 13.54 -3.07
N GLU A 72 -3.96 14.76 -3.61
CA GLU A 72 -4.64 15.04 -4.88
C GLU A 72 -3.93 14.36 -6.05
N GLN A 73 -2.60 14.29 -6.03
CA GLN A 73 -1.83 13.58 -7.05
C GLN A 73 -2.03 12.07 -6.96
N VAL A 74 -2.04 11.51 -5.74
CA VAL A 74 -2.36 10.09 -5.53
C VAL A 74 -3.75 9.75 -6.09
N LEU A 75 -4.74 10.61 -5.82
CA LEU A 75 -6.10 10.47 -6.36
C LEU A 75 -6.12 10.55 -7.89
N ALA A 76 -5.44 11.55 -8.46
CA ALA A 76 -5.40 11.76 -9.90
C ALA A 76 -4.79 10.56 -10.64
N GLU A 77 -3.66 10.04 -10.16
CA GLU A 77 -2.98 8.86 -10.70
C GLU A 77 -3.86 7.61 -10.58
N THR A 78 -4.48 7.41 -9.42
CA THR A 78 -5.39 6.28 -9.18
C THR A 78 -6.58 6.32 -10.13
N LEU A 79 -7.23 7.48 -10.29
CA LEU A 79 -8.35 7.63 -11.21
C LEU A 79 -7.92 7.51 -12.68
N ALA A 80 -6.70 7.94 -13.02
CA ALA A 80 -6.15 7.78 -14.36
C ALA A 80 -5.98 6.30 -14.71
N PHE A 81 -5.43 5.50 -13.79
CA PHE A 81 -5.35 4.05 -13.93
C PHE A 81 -6.75 3.42 -14.12
N LEU A 82 -7.72 3.77 -13.28
CA LEU A 82 -9.06 3.19 -13.36
C LEU A 82 -9.75 3.49 -14.70
N ARG A 83 -9.59 4.70 -15.24
CA ARG A 83 -10.15 5.07 -16.55
C ARG A 83 -9.50 4.34 -17.74
N GLN A 84 -8.29 3.79 -17.59
CA GLN A 84 -7.65 3.01 -18.65
C GLN A 84 -8.21 1.58 -18.76
N LEU A 85 -8.99 1.15 -17.76
CA LEU A 85 -9.61 -0.17 -17.72
C LEU A 85 -11.03 -0.18 -18.31
N GLU A 86 -11.59 1.00 -18.61
CA GLU A 86 -12.85 1.20 -19.36
C GLU A 86 -12.64 0.99 -20.87
#